data_AF-A0A1I2QXA0-F1
#
_entry.id   AF-A0A1I2QXA0-F1
#
_cell.length_a   1.000
_cell.length_b   1.000
_cell.length_c   1.000
_cell.angle_alpha   90.00
_cell.angle_beta   90.00
_cell.angle_gamma   90.00
#
_symmetry.space_group_name_H-M   'P 1'
#
loop_
_entity.id
_entity.type
_entity.pdbx_description
1 polymer ?
#
loop_
_entity_poly.entity_id
_entity_poly.type
_entity_poly.pdbx_seq_one_letter_code
_entity_poly.pdbx_strand_id
1 'polypeptide(L)' 'MYPIIRNPKECGEQQNALLDSYIERVFESEKIDDWFSASHWYYDAITSLLLPQGETKQHTL' A
#
# COMPACT_ATOMS: atom_id res chain seq x y z
N MET A 1 -0.06 10.73 -16.60
CA MET A 1 -1.25 11.39 -16.05
C MET A 1 -1.30 11.02 -14.58
N TYR A 2 -1.12 11.97 -13.66
CA TYR A 2 -1.08 11.66 -12.23
C TYR A 2 -2.49 11.32 -11.74
N PRO A 3 -2.64 10.32 -10.85
CA PRO A 3 -3.93 10.02 -10.26
C PRO A 3 -4.48 11.26 -9.56
N ILE A 4 -5.70 11.65 -9.93
CA ILE A 4 -6.41 12.74 -9.27
C ILE A 4 -6.84 12.22 -7.90
N ILE A 5 -6.13 12.62 -6.86
CA ILE A 5 -6.50 12.29 -5.48
C ILE A 5 -7.81 13.01 -5.17
N ARG A 6 -8.92 12.25 -5.15
CA ARG A 6 -10.28 12.81 -4.98
C ARG A 6 -10.50 13.41 -3.59
N ASN A 7 -9.71 13.01 -2.59
CA ASN A 7 -9.74 13.55 -1.24
C ASN A 7 -8.34 13.51 -0.57
N PRO A 8 -7.55 14.59 -0.64
CA PRO A 8 -6.15 14.59 -0.20
C PRO A 8 -5.99 14.41 1.32
N LYS A 9 -6.98 14.83 2.12
CA LYS A 9 -6.94 14.68 3.59
C LYS A 9 -7.11 13.22 4.00
N GLU A 10 -8.13 12.55 3.48
CA GLU A 10 -8.35 11.12 3.72
C GLU A 10 -7.21 10.27 3.18
N CYS A 11 -6.64 10.65 2.03
CA CYS A 11 -5.48 9.97 1.46
C CYS A 11 -4.23 10.05 2.36
N GLY A 12 -3.99 11.21 3.00
CA GLY A 12 -2.89 11.37 3.95
C GLY A 12 -3.09 10.54 5.23
N GLU A 13 -4.30 10.54 5.78
CA GLU A 13 -4.66 9.73 6.95
C GLU A 13 -4.52 8.22 6.65
N GLN A 14 -4.97 7.77 5.46
CA GLN A 14 -4.84 6.37 5.03
C GLN A 14 -3.38 5.97 4.78
N GLN A 15 -2.55 6.83 4.19
CA GLN A 15 -1.11 6.56 4.02
C GLN A 15 -0.40 6.42 5.37
N ASN A 16 -0.71 7.30 6.33
CA ASN A 16 -0.12 7.22 7.68
C ASN A 16 -0.53 5.92 8.38
N ALA A 17 -1.81 5.55 8.32
CA ALA A 17 -2.28 4.30 8.91
C ALA A 17 -1.60 3.05 8.29
N LEU A 18 -1.41 3.04 6.97
CA LEU A 18 -0.68 1.96 6.29
C LEU A 18 0.79 1.91 6.69
N LEU A 19 1.43 3.07 6.86
CA LEU A 19 2.82 3.16 7.29
C LEU A 19 2.99 2.63 8.72
N ASP A 20 2.10 3.02 9.64
CA ASP A 20 2.12 2.51 11.02
C ASP A 20 1.95 0.99 11.04
N SER A 21 1.00 0.46 10.28
CA SER A 21 0.79 -1.00 10.14
C SER A 21 2.00 -1.74 9.55
N TYR A 22 2.72 -1.12 8.61
CA TYR A 22 3.96 -1.68 8.07
C TYR A 22 5.08 -1.73 9.12
N ILE A 23 5.25 -0.63 9.86
CA ILE A 23 6.25 -0.53 10.93
C ILE A 23 5.97 -1.60 11.99
N GLU A 24 4.75 -1.71 12.48
CA GLU A 24 4.36 -2.75 13.44
C GLU A 24 4.74 -4.15 12.96
N ARG A 25 4.40 -4.49 11.71
CA ARG A 25 4.74 -5.79 11.12
C ARG A 25 6.25 -6.06 11.05
N VAL A 26 7.05 -5.04 10.73
CA VAL A 26 8.52 -5.16 10.72
C VAL A 26 9.06 -5.38 12.13
N PHE A 27 8.50 -4.69 13.13
CA PHE A 27 8.91 -4.84 14.53
C PHE A 27 8.46 -6.17 15.16
N GLU A 28 7.31 -6.71 14.75
CA GLU A 28 6.80 -8.02 15.18
C GLU A 28 7.50 -9.20 14.47
N SER A 29 8.21 -8.92 13.38
CA SER A 29 8.89 -9.95 12.59
C SER A 29 10.17 -10.45 13.26
N GLU A 30 10.27 -11.76 13.45
CA GLU A 30 11.46 -12.41 14.01
C GLU A 30 12.57 -12.63 12.96
N LYS A 31 12.23 -12.61 11.67
CA LYS A 31 13.16 -12.91 10.57
C LYS A 31 13.15 -11.82 9.50
N ILE A 32 14.28 -11.69 8.82
CA ILE A 32 14.45 -10.72 7.72
C ILE A 32 13.55 -11.05 6.51
N ASP A 33 13.20 -12.32 6.30
CA ASP A 33 12.27 -12.75 5.24
C ASP A 33 10.85 -12.19 5.45
N ASP A 34 10.45 -12.03 6.70
CA ASP A 34 9.16 -11.44 7.07
C ASP A 34 9.15 -9.94 6.76
N TRP A 35 10.31 -9.26 6.82
CA TRP A 35 10.44 -7.85 6.44
C TRP A 35 10.21 -7.66 4.95
N PHE A 36 10.76 -8.55 4.11
CA PHE A 36 10.52 -8.52 2.67
C PHE A 36 9.04 -8.75 2.35
N SER A 37 8.38 -9.66 3.09
CA SER A 37 6.94 -9.90 2.95
C SER A 37 6.11 -8.68 3.38
N ALA A 38 6.47 -8.05 4.50
CA ALA A 38 5.83 -6.81 4.96
C ALA A 38 6.01 -5.65 3.96
N SER A 39 7.20 -5.57 3.34
CA SER A 39 7.53 -4.55 2.34
C SER A 39 6.68 -4.71 1.07
N HIS A 40 6.52 -5.94 0.58
CA HIS A 40 5.64 -6.23 -0.56
C HIS A 40 4.18 -5.86 -0.25
N TRP A 41 3.69 -6.28 0.92
CA TRP A 41 2.33 -5.92 1.34
C TRP A 41 2.11 -4.40 1.40
N TYR A 42 3.07 -3.66 1.96
CA TYR A 42 2.97 -2.21 2.09
C TYR A 42 2.98 -1.53 0.71
N TYR A 43 3.83 -1.99 -0.20
CA TYR A 43 3.87 -1.50 -1.57
C TYR A 43 2.55 -1.73 -2.30
N ASP A 44 1.96 -2.92 -2.18
CA ASP A 44 0.66 -3.24 -2.79
C ASP A 44 -0.46 -2.38 -2.21
N ALA A 45 -0.44 -2.12 -0.91
CA ALA A 45 -1.44 -1.28 -0.24
C ALA A 45 -1.35 0.19 -0.66
N ILE A 46 -0.13 0.75 -0.73
CA ILE A 46 0.10 2.14 -1.15
C ILE A 46 -0.23 2.32 -2.63
N THR A 47 0.15 1.38 -3.48
CA THR A 47 -0.17 1.45 -4.91
C THR A 47 -1.67 1.34 -5.15
N SER A 48 -2.37 0.46 -4.43
CA SER A 48 -3.84 0.37 -4.49
C SER A 48 -4.54 1.65 -4.02
N LEU A 49 -3.94 2.36 -3.05
CA LEU A 49 -4.45 3.62 -2.53
C LEU A 49 -4.25 4.79 -3.50
N LEU A 50 -3.10 4.82 -4.20
CA LEU A 50 -2.71 5.92 -5.08
C LEU A 50 -3.18 5.73 -6.52
N LEU A 51 -3.30 4.51 -7.01
CA LEU A 51 -3.71 4.25 -8.38
C LEU A 51 -5.23 4.37 -8.51
N PRO A 52 -5.74 5.00 -9.59
CA PRO A 52 -7.17 5.04 -9.83
C PRO A 52 -7.67 3.60 -9.98
N GLN A 53 -8.79 3.24 -9.35
CA GLN A 53 -9.46 1.94 -9.55
C GLN A 53 -10.02 1.73 -10.99
N GLY A 54 -9.55 2.49 -11.97
CA GLY A 54 -9.86 2.32 -13.37
C GLY A 54 -8.70 1.63 -14.08
N GLU A 55 -8.97 0.43 -14.58
CA GLU A 55 -8.13 -0.42 -15.44
C GLU A 55 -7.37 -1.60 -14.81
N THR A 56 -7.89 -2.23 -13.75
CA THR A 56 -7.74 -3.70 -13.62
C THR A 56 -8.75 -4.38 -14.56
N LYS A 57 -8.54 -4.23 -15.87
CA LYS A 57 -9.02 -5.27 -16.80
C LYS A 57 -8.14 -6.47 -16.54
N GLN A 58 -8.74 -7.50 -15.95
CA GLN A 58 -8.19 -8.85 -15.91
C GLN A 58 -7.70 -9.22 -17.32
N HIS A 59 -6.38 -9.19 -17.53
CA HIS A 59 -5.78 -9.88 -18.65
C HIS A 59 -5.74 -11.36 -18.27
N THR A 60 -6.84 -12.04 -18.55
CA THR A 60 -6.85 -13.50 -18.70
C THR A 60 -5.98 -13.83 -19.92
N LEU A 61 -4.93 -14.62 -19.70
CA LEU A 61 -4.29 -15.42 -20.73
C LEU A 61 -4.52 -16.89 -20.38
#